data_AF-A0A381F407-F1
#
_entry.id   AF-A0A381F407-F1
#
_cell.length_a   1.000
_cell.length_b   1.000
_cell.length_c   1.000
_cell.angle_alpha   90.00
_cell.angle_beta   90.00
_cell.angle_gamma   90.00
#
_symmetry.space_group_name_H-M   'P 1'
#
loop_
_entity.id
_entity.type
_entity.pdbx_description
1 polymer ?
#
loop_
_entity_poly.entity_id
_entity_poly.type
_entity_poly.pdbx_seq_one_letter_code
_entity_poly.pdbx_strand_id
1 'polypeptide(L)'
;MLKCDEFIGCYGSCDQSIPTGIIADFTGEIIIEFTFNNAKKKIVSNAIQNEEIKIPNDFTPGVIHCVELKKTDKTKIKNLSFKIYSECL
;
A
#
# COMPACT_ATOMS: atom_id res chain seq x y z
N MET A 1 -14.54 8.53 -2.92
CA MET A 1 -13.88 7.35 -3.49
C MET A 1 -12.44 7.74 -3.81
N LEU A 2 -11.44 7.09 -3.22
CA LEU A 2 -10.04 7.31 -3.59
C LEU A 2 -9.87 6.95 -5.08
N LYS A 3 -9.27 7.83 -5.87
CA LYS A 3 -8.90 7.51 -7.25
C LYS A 3 -7.53 6.84 -7.21
N CYS A 4 -7.45 5.62 -7.76
CA CYS A 4 -6.22 4.90 -8.02
C CYS A 4 -5.46 5.63 -9.15
N ASP A 5 -4.20 6.02 -8.95
CA ASP A 5 -3.40 6.71 -9.99
C ASP A 5 -2.42 5.77 -10.71
N GLU A 6 -1.95 4.70 -10.07
CA GLU A 6 -0.97 3.73 -10.63
C GLU A 6 -1.33 2.29 -10.25
N PHE A 7 -1.27 1.35 -11.19
CA PHE A 7 -1.45 -0.09 -10.92
C PHE A 7 -0.09 -0.79 -10.88
N ILE A 8 0.25 -1.33 -9.71
CA ILE A 8 1.58 -1.91 -9.45
C ILE A 8 1.61 -3.43 -9.56
N GLY A 9 0.46 -4.09 -9.75
CA GLY A 9 0.40 -5.52 -10.05
C GLY A 9 -0.54 -6.33 -9.16
N CYS A 10 -0.32 -7.64 -9.20
CA CYS A 10 -1.08 -8.60 -8.43
C CYS A 10 -0.16 -9.40 -7.50
N TYR A 11 -0.64 -9.68 -6.30
CA TYR A 11 0.12 -10.31 -5.23
C TYR A 11 -0.68 -11.47 -4.62
N GLY A 12 0.00 -12.48 -4.11
CA GLY A 12 -0.61 -13.62 -3.44
C GLY A 12 -1.08 -13.27 -2.03
N SER A 13 -2.06 -13.99 -1.50
CA SER A 13 -2.55 -13.79 -0.12
C SER A 13 -1.51 -14.12 0.95
N CYS A 14 -0.48 -14.90 0.63
CA CYS A 14 0.60 -15.27 1.55
C CYS A 14 1.86 -14.41 1.43
N ASP A 15 1.92 -13.49 0.47
CA ASP A 15 3.01 -12.51 0.43
C ASP A 15 2.95 -11.69 1.71
N GLN A 16 4.07 -11.49 2.39
CA GLN A 16 4.08 -10.67 3.62
C GLN A 16 3.96 -9.18 3.32
N SER A 17 4.44 -8.77 2.14
CA SER A 17 4.52 -7.36 1.78
C SER A 17 4.46 -7.15 0.28
N ILE A 18 3.96 -6.00 -0.12
CA ILE A 18 3.77 -5.57 -1.49
C ILE A 18 4.84 -4.52 -1.84
N PRO A 19 5.77 -4.81 -2.77
CA PRO A 19 6.74 -3.83 -3.26
C PRO A 19 6.03 -2.69 -4.00
N THR A 20 6.45 -1.45 -3.77
CA THR A 20 5.81 -0.26 -4.38
C THR A 20 6.58 0.30 -5.56
N GLY A 21 7.83 -0.11 -5.77
CA GLY A 21 8.77 0.49 -6.71
C GLY A 21 9.27 1.88 -6.29
N ILE A 22 8.94 2.35 -5.08
CA ILE A 22 9.33 3.68 -4.59
C ILE A 22 10.51 3.55 -3.63
N ILE A 23 11.65 4.17 -3.97
CA ILE A 23 12.79 4.29 -3.05
C ILE A 23 12.52 5.44 -2.08
N ALA A 24 12.63 5.20 -0.78
CA ALA A 24 12.36 6.19 0.24
C ALA A 24 13.48 7.23 0.35
N ASP A 25 13.11 8.51 0.40
CA ASP A 25 14.01 9.64 0.68
C ASP A 25 14.24 9.87 2.18
N PHE A 26 13.60 9.09 3.06
CA PHE A 26 13.57 9.27 4.50
C PHE A 26 13.42 7.93 5.25
N THR A 27 13.78 7.94 6.53
CA THR A 27 13.47 6.87 7.48
C THR A 27 12.38 7.34 8.43
N GLY A 28 11.34 6.52 8.64
CA GLY A 28 10.28 6.81 9.60
C GLY A 28 8.94 6.16 9.25
N GLU A 29 7.93 6.46 10.05
CA GLU A 29 6.59 5.92 9.86
C GLU A 29 5.91 6.48 8.61
N ILE A 30 5.14 5.62 7.95
CA ILE A 30 4.23 5.95 6.87
C ILE A 30 2.82 5.49 7.19
N ILE A 31 1.86 6.22 6.66
CA ILE A 31 0.43 5.96 6.77
C ILE A 31 -0.05 5.46 5.40
N ILE A 32 -0.70 4.30 5.38
CA ILE A 32 -1.36 3.73 4.19
C ILE A 32 -2.87 3.84 4.41
N GLU A 33 -3.53 4.74 3.69
CA GLU A 33 -4.99 4.93 3.79
C GLU A 33 -5.69 4.28 2.60
N PHE A 34 -6.81 3.63 2.84
CA PHE A 34 -7.61 3.01 1.78
C PHE A 34 -9.09 3.01 2.12
N THR A 35 -9.93 2.64 1.16
CA THR A 35 -11.37 2.46 1.37
C THR A 35 -11.76 1.03 1.03
N PHE A 36 -12.40 0.35 1.97
CA PHE A 36 -12.94 -0.99 1.79
C PHE A 36 -14.36 -1.02 2.34
N ASN A 37 -15.32 -1.55 1.58
CA ASN A 37 -16.75 -1.57 1.94
C ASN A 37 -17.30 -0.21 2.43
N ASN A 38 -16.98 0.87 1.71
CA ASN A 38 -17.35 2.26 2.06
C ASN A 38 -16.80 2.78 3.40
N ALA A 39 -15.93 2.04 4.08
CA ALA A 39 -15.23 2.47 5.28
C ALA A 39 -13.79 2.86 4.95
N LYS A 40 -13.33 3.98 5.53
CA LYS A 40 -11.91 4.36 5.50
C LYS A 40 -11.13 3.48 6.47
N LYS A 41 -10.01 2.94 6.00
CA LYS A 41 -9.09 2.10 6.75
C LYS A 41 -7.69 2.70 6.67
N LYS A 42 -6.87 2.38 7.68
CA LYS A 42 -5.49 2.84 7.80
C LYS A 42 -4.61 1.71 8.29
N ILE A 43 -3.44 1.56 7.69
CA ILE A 43 -2.33 0.75 8.17
C ILE A 43 -1.14 1.68 8.41
N VAL A 44 -0.30 1.35 9.39
CA VAL A 44 0.98 2.04 9.64
C VAL A 44 2.10 1.09 9.25
N SER A 45 3.10 1.59 8.55
CA SER A 45 4.33 0.88 8.21
C SER A 45 5.52 1.80 8.41
N ASN A 46 6.73 1.29 8.17
CA ASN A 46 7.96 2.08 8.21
C ASN A 46 8.61 2.13 6.83
N ALA A 47 9.12 3.30 6.48
CA ALA A 47 10.07 3.49 5.40
C ALA A 47 11.48 3.57 5.98
N ILE A 48 12.47 3.07 5.22
CA ILE A 48 13.89 3.17 5.55
C ILE A 48 14.56 3.90 4.38
N GLN A 49 15.34 4.93 4.69
CA GLN A 49 15.99 5.75 3.67
C GLN A 49 16.85 4.90 2.74
N ASN A 50 16.76 5.16 1.43
CA ASN A 50 17.43 4.43 0.36
C ASN A 50 16.97 2.96 0.19
N GLU A 51 15.93 2.52 0.90
CA GLU A 51 15.28 1.24 0.66
C GLU A 51 13.95 1.42 -0.05
N GLU A 52 13.46 0.34 -0.66
CA GLU A 52 12.14 0.33 -1.26
C GLU A 52 11.05 0.35 -0.19
N ILE A 53 10.06 1.23 -0.35
CA ILE A 53 8.86 1.25 0.48
C ILE A 53 8.05 -0.01 0.16
N LYS A 54 7.74 -0.78 1.20
CA LYS A 54 6.85 -1.95 1.10
C LYS A 54 5.59 -1.72 1.92
N ILE A 55 4.46 -2.16 1.38
CA ILE A 55 3.17 -2.11 2.06
C ILE A 55 2.92 -3.47 2.70
N PRO A 56 2.52 -3.56 3.97
CA PRO A 56 2.10 -4.82 4.58
C PRO A 56 0.92 -5.41 3.81
N ASN A 57 0.96 -6.70 3.50
CA ASN A 57 -0.16 -7.35 2.82
C ASN A 57 -1.26 -7.75 3.81
N ASP A 58 -2.02 -6.77 4.27
CA ASP A 58 -3.18 -6.96 5.17
C ASP A 58 -4.47 -6.51 4.46
N PHE A 59 -4.70 -7.09 3.29
CA PHE A 59 -5.77 -6.70 2.37
C PHE A 59 -6.63 -7.89 1.95
N THR A 60 -7.92 -7.62 1.71
CA THR A 60 -8.89 -8.65 1.32
C THR A 60 -8.57 -9.24 -0.06
N PRO A 61 -8.43 -10.57 -0.20
CA PRO A 61 -8.29 -11.20 -1.50
C PRO A 61 -9.51 -11.05 -2.41
N GLY A 62 -9.29 -11.12 -3.72
CA GLY A 62 -10.34 -11.12 -4.75
C GLY A 62 -10.81 -9.74 -5.21
N VAL A 63 -10.33 -8.66 -4.59
CA VAL A 63 -10.71 -7.28 -4.96
C VAL A 63 -9.50 -6.40 -5.26
N ILE A 64 -9.73 -5.33 -6.02
CA ILE A 64 -8.73 -4.29 -6.28
C ILE A 64 -8.73 -3.32 -5.10
N HIS A 65 -7.55 -3.02 -4.57
CA HIS A 65 -7.35 -2.02 -3.52
C HIS A 65 -6.71 -0.77 -4.12
N CYS A 66 -7.27 0.40 -3.81
CA CYS A 66 -6.59 1.69 -3.99
C CYS A 66 -6.08 2.14 -2.62
N VAL A 67 -4.79 2.46 -2.54
CA VAL A 67 -4.17 2.99 -1.31
C VAL A 67 -3.52 4.34 -1.57
N GLU A 68 -3.51 5.19 -0.55
CA GLU A 68 -2.76 6.44 -0.51
C GLU A 68 -1.66 6.32 0.54
N LEU A 69 -0.41 6.48 0.10
CA LEU A 69 0.77 6.50 0.95
C LEU A 69 1.05 7.93 1.40
N LYS A 70 1.24 8.12 2.69
CA LYS A 70 1.50 9.41 3.34
C LYS A 70 2.61 9.30 4.37
N LYS A 71 3.37 10.38 4.57
CA LYS A 71 4.19 10.57 5.78
C LYS A 71 3.29 10.90 6.98
N THR A 72 3.81 10.84 8.20
CA THR A 72 3.04 11.13 9.44
C THR A 72 2.55 12.57 9.52
N ASP A 73 3.26 13.51 8.90
CA ASP A 73 2.86 14.91 8.73
C ASP A 73 1.73 15.12 7.67
N LYS A 74 1.21 14.02 7.11
CA LYS A 74 0.19 13.94 6.05
C LYS A 74 0.68 14.34 4.66
N THR A 75 1.98 14.54 4.47
CA THR A 75 2.56 14.73 3.14
C THR A 75 2.29 13.48 2.29
N LYS A 76 1.62 13.66 1.15
CA LYS A 76 1.32 12.57 0.21
C LYS A 76 2.61 12.11 -0.47
N ILE A 77 2.84 10.79 -0.47
CA ILE A 77 3.93 10.13 -1.20
C ILE A 77 3.41 9.71 -2.57
N LYS A 78 2.42 8.80 -2.62
CA LYS A 78 1.83 8.31 -3.89
C LYS A 78 0.48 7.63 -3.67
N ASN A 79 -0.32 7.54 -4.73
CA ASN A 79 -1.49 6.66 -4.78
C ASN A 79 -1.15 5.43 -5.60
N LEU A 80 -1.44 4.26 -5.08
CA LEU A 80 -1.13 2.97 -5.71
C LEU A 80 -2.35 2.08 -5.73
N SER A 81 -2.32 1.10 -6.62
CA SER A 81 -3.37 0.11 -6.74
C SER A 81 -2.84 -1.26 -7.09
N PHE A 82 -3.45 -2.27 -6.48
CA PHE A 82 -3.05 -3.66 -6.64
C PHE A 82 -4.22 -4.59 -6.38
N LYS A 83 -4.07 -5.85 -6.78
CA LYS A 83 -5.05 -6.91 -6.51
C LYS A 83 -4.40 -8.02 -5.70
N ILE A 84 -5.10 -8.50 -4.69
CA ILE A 84 -4.68 -9.68 -3.92
C ILE A 84 -5.43 -10.90 -4.44
N TYR A 85 -4.73 -11.98 -4.76
CA TYR A 85 -5.32 -13.27 -5.09
C TYR A 85 -5.58 -14.09 -3.84
N SER A 86 -6.67 -14.86 -3.84
CA SER A 86 -7.03 -15.74 -2.72
C SER A 86 -6.02 -16.86 -2.52
N GLU A 87 -5.40 -17.30 -3.60
CA GLU A 87 -4.36 -18.32 -3.61
C GLU A 87 -2.98 -17.66 -3.67
N CYS A 88 -1.99 -18.29 -3.03
CA CYS A 88 -0.60 -17.98 -3.28
C CYS A 88 -0.31 -18.19 -4.77
N LEU A 89 0.29 -17.19 -5.42
CA LEU A 89 0.83 -17.34 -6.77
C LEU A 89 2.15 -18.09 -6.76
#